data_AF-A0A1H0KNP5-F1
#
_entry.id   AF-A0A1H0KNP5-F1
#
_cell.length_a   1.000
_cell.length_b   1.000
_cell.length_c   1.000
_cell.angle_alpha   90.00
_cell.angle_beta   90.00
_cell.angle_gamma   90.00
#
_symmetry.space_group_name_H-M   'P 1'
#
loop_
_entity.id
_entity.type
_entity.pdbx_description
1 polymer ?
#
loop_
_entity_poly.entity_id
_entity_poly.type
_entity_poly.pdbx_seq_one_letter_code
_entity_poly.pdbx_strand_id
1 'polypeptide(L)'
;MKIDKVYNNNVVLAKGDQGEEIIVMGRGLGFQKKSGDEIEPALVEKTFVMQDSTATNELTRVYIDLSPLETEVVLDIIKHGQEVLKMTFDTAFYIALADHLHYTLQRTRENLVIQNPLSWEIRK
;
A
#
# COMPACT_ATOMS: atom_id res chain seq x y z
N MET A 1 11.86 15.65 -0.88
CA MET A 1 10.41 15.40 -0.76
C MET A 1 9.80 16.04 0.49
N LYS A 2 8.72 16.80 0.35
CA LYS A 2 7.94 17.38 1.47
C LYS A 2 6.50 16.88 1.43
N ILE A 3 5.94 16.63 2.61
CA ILE A 3 4.56 16.17 2.77
C ILE A 3 3.59 17.29 2.40
N ASP A 4 2.66 16.99 1.50
CA ASP A 4 1.54 17.86 1.16
C ASP A 4 0.31 17.51 2.01
N LYS A 5 0.01 16.21 2.16
CA LYS A 5 -1.10 15.70 2.99
C LYS A 5 -0.74 14.36 3.63
N VAL A 6 -1.10 14.18 4.89
CA VAL A 6 -1.02 12.87 5.56
C VAL A 6 -2.39 12.19 5.46
N TYR A 7 -2.43 10.97 4.88
CA TYR A 7 -3.66 10.19 4.82
C TYR A 7 -3.80 9.30 6.05
N ASN A 8 -2.75 8.57 6.40
CA ASN A 8 -2.66 7.77 7.62
C ASN A 8 -1.18 7.61 8.02
N ASN A 9 -0.90 6.75 9.01
CA ASN A 9 0.45 6.52 9.50
C ASN A 9 1.44 6.00 8.44
N ASN A 10 0.95 5.42 7.35
CA ASN A 10 1.80 4.71 6.38
C ASN A 10 1.72 5.30 4.97
N VAL A 11 0.80 6.23 4.72
CA VAL A 11 0.51 6.76 3.39
C VAL A 11 0.42 8.28 3.46
N VAL A 12 1.22 8.96 2.64
CA VAL A 12 1.23 10.41 2.53
C VAL A 12 1.23 10.84 1.05
N LEU A 13 0.59 11.97 0.77
CA LEU A 13 0.80 12.74 -0.44
C LEU A 13 1.99 13.67 -0.23
N ALA A 14 2.89 13.73 -1.20
CA ALA A 14 4.05 14.58 -1.15
C ALA A 14 4.34 15.20 -2.52
N LYS A 15 5.21 16.21 -2.53
CA LYS A 15 5.80 16.73 -3.76
C LYS A 15 7.15 16.09 -4.00
N GLY A 16 7.29 15.48 -5.17
CA GLY A 16 8.54 14.92 -5.69
C GLY A 16 9.54 16.01 -6.03
N ASP A 17 10.75 15.59 -6.41
CA ASP A 17 11.87 16.53 -6.62
C ASP A 17 11.70 17.34 -7.92
N GLN A 18 10.84 16.93 -8.86
CA GLN A 18 10.48 17.69 -10.06
C GLN A 18 9.18 18.50 -9.89
N GLY A 19 8.61 18.52 -8.68
CA GLY A 19 7.38 19.23 -8.35
C GLY A 19 6.09 18.45 -8.66
N GLU A 20 6.20 17.22 -9.13
CA GLU A 20 5.09 16.31 -9.35
C GLU A 20 4.49 15.81 -8.02
N GLU A 21 3.19 15.56 -8.01
CA GLU A 21 2.53 14.94 -6.86
C GLU A 21 2.83 13.45 -6.83
N ILE A 22 3.21 12.94 -5.65
CA ILE A 22 3.55 11.54 -5.43
C ILE A 22 2.85 11.00 -4.19
N ILE A 23 2.35 9.78 -4.29
CA ILE A 23 1.95 8.98 -3.12
C ILE A 23 3.18 8.24 -2.62
N VAL A 24 3.50 8.43 -1.34
CA VAL A 24 4.62 7.77 -0.68
C VAL A 24 4.06 6.83 0.39
N MET A 25 4.49 5.58 0.31
CA MET A 25 4.12 4.52 1.23
C MET A 25 5.33 4.03 2.00
N GLY A 26 5.12 3.74 3.28
CA GLY A 26 6.15 3.22 4.14
C GLY A 26 5.70 3.09 5.59
N ARG A 27 6.30 2.15 6.30
CA ARG A 27 5.95 1.88 7.70
C ARG A 27 6.22 3.11 8.58
N GLY A 28 5.18 3.62 9.25
CA GLY A 28 5.25 4.75 10.17
C GLY A 28 5.58 6.10 9.52
N LEU A 29 5.61 6.18 8.19
CA LEU A 29 6.04 7.37 7.43
C LEU A 29 5.24 8.63 7.78
N GLY A 30 3.94 8.49 8.01
CA GLY A 30 3.01 9.56 8.36
C GLY A 30 2.77 9.71 9.87
N PHE A 31 3.36 8.86 10.70
CA PHE A 31 3.14 8.90 12.15
C PHE A 31 3.72 10.18 12.77
N GLN A 32 2.88 10.95 13.46
CA GLN A 32 3.21 12.27 14.04
C GLN A 32 3.74 13.30 13.03
N LYS A 33 3.48 13.11 11.73
CA LYS A 33 3.80 14.08 10.68
C LYS A 33 2.63 14.98 10.36
N LYS A 34 2.91 16.12 9.75
CA LYS A 34 1.92 17.06 9.19
C LYS A 34 2.38 17.61 7.86
N SER A 35 1.46 18.26 7.15
CA SER A 35 1.77 19.00 5.92
C SER A 35 2.92 19.99 6.14
N GLY A 36 3.88 19.99 5.22
CA GLY A 36 5.10 20.78 5.26
C GLY A 36 6.31 20.06 5.86
N ASP A 37 6.12 18.95 6.60
CA ASP A 37 7.23 18.18 7.17
C ASP A 37 8.01 17.44 6.08
N GLU A 38 9.29 17.17 6.36
CA GLU A 38 10.12 16.35 5.49
C GLU A 38 9.87 14.84 5.71
N ILE A 39 9.96 14.12 4.59
CA ILE A 39 9.88 12.66 4.56
C ILE A 39 11.26 12.09 4.83
N GLU A 40 11.34 11.18 5.79
CA GLU A 40 12.57 10.43 6.07
C GLU A 40 12.76 9.35 4.98
N PRO A 41 13.82 9.42 4.15
CA PRO A 41 14.00 8.50 3.03
C PRO A 41 14.12 7.04 3.44
N ALA A 42 14.62 6.77 4.65
CA ALA A 42 14.77 5.41 5.18
C ALA A 42 13.43 4.70 5.44
N LEU A 43 12.35 5.47 5.62
CA LEU A 43 11.01 4.92 5.83
C LEU A 43 10.25 4.69 4.52
N VAL A 44 10.78 5.16 3.38
CA VAL A 44 10.11 5.03 2.08
C VAL A 44 10.25 3.60 1.56
N GLU A 45 9.14 2.91 1.39
CA GLU A 45 9.11 1.57 0.79
C GLU A 45 8.67 1.62 -0.68
N LYS A 46 7.73 2.51 -1.02
CA LYS A 46 7.24 2.66 -2.38
C LYS A 46 6.76 4.08 -2.66
N THR A 47 7.00 4.55 -3.87
CA THR A 47 6.51 5.83 -4.37
C THR A 47 5.73 5.61 -5.67
N PHE A 48 4.59 6.28 -5.80
CA PHE A 48 3.76 6.30 -7.01
C PHE A 48 3.57 7.73 -7.48
N VAL A 49 3.83 8.01 -8.76
CA VAL A 49 3.58 9.34 -9.34
C VAL A 49 2.09 9.50 -9.58
N MET A 50 1.50 10.55 -9.02
CA MET A 50 0.11 10.92 -9.23
C MET A 50 0.00 11.63 -10.58
N GLN A 51 -0.46 10.91 -11.61
CA GLN A 51 -0.64 11.43 -12.98
C GLN A 51 -2.13 11.65 -13.32
N ASP A 52 -2.98 12.00 -12.34
CA ASP A 52 -4.45 12.02 -12.49
C ASP A 52 -5.02 10.71 -13.10
N SER A 53 -4.34 9.59 -12.83
CA SER A 53 -4.73 8.30 -13.38
C SER A 53 -5.80 7.65 -12.50
N THR A 54 -6.74 6.93 -13.12
CA THR A 54 -7.74 6.13 -12.39
C THR A 54 -7.08 5.15 -11.42
N ALA A 55 -5.91 4.58 -11.78
CA ALA A 55 -5.19 3.63 -10.94
C ALA A 55 -4.61 4.27 -9.66
N THR A 56 -4.04 5.48 -9.75
CA THR A 56 -3.50 6.18 -8.57
C THR A 56 -4.59 6.64 -7.61
N ASN A 57 -5.74 7.01 -8.14
CA ASN A 57 -6.92 7.35 -7.32
C ASN A 57 -7.45 6.11 -6.60
N GLU A 58 -7.52 4.98 -7.30
CA GLU A 58 -7.94 3.71 -6.72
C GLU A 58 -6.97 3.21 -5.64
N LEU A 59 -5.66 3.29 -5.90
CA LEU A 59 -4.62 2.96 -4.93
C LEU A 59 -4.76 3.80 -3.67
N THR A 60 -4.96 5.11 -3.83
CA THR A 60 -5.18 6.00 -2.69
C THR A 60 -6.43 5.61 -1.91
N ARG A 61 -7.55 5.34 -2.60
CA ARG A 61 -8.81 4.92 -1.97
C ARG A 61 -8.63 3.66 -1.12
N VAL A 62 -8.10 2.59 -1.72
CA VAL A 62 -7.93 1.30 -1.03
C VAL A 62 -7.04 1.48 0.20
N TYR A 63 -5.89 2.14 0.07
CA TYR A 63 -4.95 2.26 1.17
C TYR A 63 -5.36 3.22 2.29
N ILE A 64 -6.32 4.13 2.05
CA ILE A 64 -6.94 4.95 3.10
C ILE A 64 -7.84 4.10 3.99
N ASP A 65 -8.53 3.11 3.43
CA ASP A 65 -9.47 2.26 4.15
C ASP A 65 -8.75 1.21 5.03
N LEU A 66 -7.48 0.91 4.73
CA LEU A 66 -6.66 0.02 5.53
C LEU A 66 -6.28 0.66 6.87
N SER A 67 -6.36 -0.14 7.95
CA SER A 67 -5.73 0.25 9.21
C SER A 67 -4.20 0.29 9.08
N PRO A 68 -3.46 1.02 9.95
CA PRO A 68 -2.00 1.05 9.89
C PRO A 68 -1.37 -0.34 9.90
N LEU A 69 -1.87 -1.25 10.74
CA LEU A 69 -1.37 -2.62 10.81
C LEU A 69 -1.65 -3.41 9.52
N GLU A 70 -2.81 -3.19 8.90
CA GLU A 70 -3.15 -3.83 7.62
C GLU A 70 -2.24 -3.34 6.49
N THR A 71 -1.97 -2.03 6.42
CA THR A 71 -1.02 -1.49 5.44
C THR A 71 0.37 -2.09 5.63
N GLU A 72 0.86 -2.20 6.87
CA GLU A 72 2.16 -2.81 7.16
C GLU A 72 2.23 -4.27 6.69
N VAL A 73 1.22 -5.07 7.01
CA VAL A 73 1.15 -6.48 6.59
C VAL A 73 1.14 -6.62 5.07
N VAL A 74 0.35 -5.78 4.38
CA VAL A 74 0.29 -5.79 2.91
C VAL A 74 1.65 -5.46 2.31
N LEU A 75 2.31 -4.40 2.78
CA LEU A 75 3.61 -3.99 2.25
C LEU A 75 4.70 -5.03 2.55
N ASP A 76 4.67 -5.66 3.72
CA ASP A 76 5.59 -6.76 4.08
C ASP A 76 5.41 -7.99 3.17
N ILE A 77 4.17 -8.37 2.87
CA ILE A 77 3.88 -9.48 1.94
C ILE A 77 4.39 -9.14 0.54
N ILE A 78 4.15 -7.93 0.06
CA ILE A 78 4.62 -7.47 -1.25
C ILE A 78 6.14 -7.51 -1.30
N LYS A 79 6.81 -6.91 -0.31
CA LYS A 79 8.27 -6.87 -0.21
C LYS A 79 8.85 -8.29 -0.21
N HIS A 80 8.32 -9.18 0.63
CA HIS A 80 8.76 -10.56 0.68
C HIS A 80 8.57 -11.29 -0.66
N GLY A 81 7.40 -11.11 -1.31
CA GLY A 81 7.13 -11.70 -2.62
C GLY A 81 8.12 -11.22 -3.69
N GLN A 82 8.42 -9.92 -3.71
CA GLN A 82 9.43 -9.36 -4.63
C GLN A 82 10.83 -9.93 -4.38
N GLU A 83 11.22 -10.08 -3.10
CA GLU A 83 12.53 -10.64 -2.72
C GLU A 83 12.67 -12.11 -3.12
N VAL A 84 11.61 -12.91 -2.95
CA VAL A 84 11.59 -14.33 -3.29
C VAL A 84 11.53 -14.54 -4.80
N LEU A 85 10.66 -13.82 -5.50
CA LEU A 85 10.43 -13.98 -6.94
C LEU A 85 11.42 -13.20 -7.82
N LYS A 86 12.26 -12.35 -7.20
CA LYS A 86 13.25 -11.50 -7.90
C LYS A 86 12.61 -10.63 -8.98
N MET A 87 11.41 -10.11 -8.70
CA MET A 87 10.68 -9.23 -9.61
C MET A 87 10.01 -8.09 -8.86
N THR A 88 9.59 -7.06 -9.59
CA THR A 88 8.77 -5.97 -9.07
C THR A 88 7.32 -6.13 -9.51
N PHE A 89 6.39 -5.67 -8.67
CA PHE A 89 4.98 -5.61 -9.04
C PHE A 89 4.57 -4.21 -9.48
N ASP A 90 3.56 -4.17 -10.35
CA ASP A 90 2.94 -2.94 -10.84
C ASP A 90 1.87 -2.41 -9.87
N THR A 91 1.41 -1.18 -10.11
CA THR A 91 0.39 -0.52 -9.30
C THR A 91 -0.89 -1.35 -9.16
N ALA A 92 -1.31 -2.05 -10.21
CA ALA A 92 -2.54 -2.85 -10.19
C ALA A 92 -2.45 -4.00 -9.18
N PHE A 93 -1.28 -4.62 -9.04
CA PHE A 93 -1.05 -5.64 -8.03
C PHE A 93 -1.12 -5.11 -6.59
N TYR A 94 -0.56 -3.92 -6.33
CA TYR A 94 -0.65 -3.29 -5.00
C TYR A 94 -2.11 -3.04 -4.61
N ILE A 95 -2.92 -2.55 -5.56
CA ILE A 95 -4.37 -2.33 -5.37
C ILE A 95 -5.07 -3.65 -5.07
N ALA A 96 -4.93 -4.63 -5.97
CA ALA A 96 -5.65 -5.89 -5.89
C ALA A 96 -5.31 -6.69 -4.63
N LEU A 97 -4.03 -6.72 -4.24
CA LEU A 97 -3.62 -7.45 -3.04
C LEU A 97 -4.08 -6.75 -1.76
N ALA A 98 -3.97 -5.43 -1.68
CA ALA A 98 -4.44 -4.67 -0.52
C ALA A 98 -5.95 -4.87 -0.29
N ASP A 99 -6.75 -4.73 -1.34
CA ASP A 99 -8.20 -4.95 -1.30
C ASP A 99 -8.54 -6.39 -0.90
N HIS A 100 -7.86 -7.37 -1.50
CA HIS A 100 -8.07 -8.78 -1.20
C HIS A 100 -7.75 -9.15 0.25
N LEU A 101 -6.65 -8.63 0.79
CA LEU A 101 -6.25 -8.89 2.17
C LEU A 101 -7.14 -8.17 3.17
N HIS A 102 -7.53 -6.92 2.89
CA HIS A 102 -8.47 -6.19 3.73
C HIS A 102 -9.81 -6.94 3.83
N TYR A 103 -10.38 -7.35 2.70
CA TYR A 103 -11.61 -8.15 2.68
C TYR A 103 -11.43 -9.52 3.36
N THR A 104 -10.28 -10.19 3.15
CA THR A 104 -9.98 -11.46 3.80
C THR A 104 -9.93 -11.34 5.32
N LEU A 105 -9.35 -10.27 5.85
CA LEU A 105 -9.34 -10.00 7.28
C LEU A 105 -10.74 -9.67 7.80
N GLN A 106 -11.51 -8.83 7.10
CA GLN A 106 -12.88 -8.50 7.46
C GLN A 106 -13.75 -9.75 7.56
N ARG A 107 -13.82 -10.56 6.50
CA ARG A 107 -14.67 -11.77 6.47
C ARG A 107 -14.21 -12.81 7.50
N THR A 108 -12.92 -12.87 7.82
CA THR A 108 -12.41 -13.76 8.86
C THR A 108 -12.91 -13.33 10.24
N ARG A 109 -12.94 -12.02 10.54
CA ARG A 109 -13.53 -11.49 11.79
C ARG A 109 -15.03 -11.79 11.88
N GLU A 110 -15.73 -11.86 10.74
CA GLU A 110 -17.14 -12.23 10.64
C GLU A 110 -17.39 -13.76 10.66
N ASN A 111 -16.35 -14.58 10.82
CA ASN A 111 -16.39 -16.04 10.76
C ASN A 111 -16.87 -16.61 9.40
N LEU A 112 -16.73 -15.84 8.32
CA LEU A 112 -17.04 -16.26 6.96
C LEU A 112 -15.83 -16.94 6.31
N VAL A 113 -15.77 -18.27 6.49
CA VAL A 113 -14.72 -19.12 5.92
C VAL A 113 -15.06 -19.46 4.46
N ILE A 114 -14.19 -19.07 3.54
CA ILE A 114 -14.26 -19.46 2.12
C ILE A 114 -13.21 -20.54 1.88
N GLN A 115 -13.64 -21.69 1.38
CA GLN A 115 -12.75 -22.75 0.94
C GLN A 115 -12.37 -22.55 -0.53
N ASN A 116 -11.10 -22.75 -0.87
CA ASN A 116 -10.65 -22.75 -2.25
C ASN A 116 -10.75 -24.17 -2.82
N PRO A 117 -11.74 -24.48 -3.69
CA PRO A 117 -11.92 -25.81 -4.25
C PRO A 117 -10.76 -26.23 -5.16
N LEU A 118 -9.97 -25.27 -5.68
CA LEU A 118 -8.82 -25.48 -6.56
C LEU A 118 -7.47 -25.45 -5.81
N SER A 119 -7.50 -25.54 -4.48
CA SER A 119 -6.30 -25.41 -3.66
C SER A 119 -5.26 -26.49 -3.93
N TRP A 120 -5.66 -27.65 -4.46
CA TRP A 120 -4.74 -28.73 -4.81
C TRP A 120 -4.01 -28.39 -6.12
N GLU A 121 -4.76 -27.98 -7.13
CA GLU A 121 -4.25 -27.64 -8.46
C GLU A 121 -3.25 -26.48 -8.42
N ILE A 122 -3.49 -25.47 -7.58
CA ILE A 122 -2.62 -24.29 -7.44
C ILE A 122 -1.28 -24.59 -6.73
N ARG A 123 -1.19 -25.68 -5.95
CA ARG A 123 0.03 -26.04 -5.20
C ARG A 123 1.09 -26.76 -6.04
N LYS A 124 0.75 -27.20 -7.26
CA LYS A 124 1.68 -27.87 -8.18
C LYS A 124 2.59 -26.85 -8.86
#